data_AF-A0A382JWB2-F1
#
_entry.id   AF-A0A382JWB2-F1
#
_cell.length_a   1.000
_cell.length_b   1.000
_cell.length_c   1.000
_cell.angle_alpha   90.00
_cell.angle_beta   90.00
_cell.angle_gamma   90.00
#
_symmetry.space_group_name_H-M   'P 1'
#
loop_
_entity.id
_entity.type
_entity.pdbx_description
1 polymer ?
#
loop_
_entity_poly.entity_id
_entity_poly.type
_entity_poly.pdbx_seq_one_letter_code
_entity_poly.pdbx_strand_id
1 'polypeptide(L)'
;MEDEVGGKGTKGGGTKFSSKIDKLKYNFDTGARSNRFHVNLHCPKLNLSLDGLRCESATLPGRSLGTTEFSAYGAEESFPDGTIDNGGTIDLTFLCDSGFYDRFIIETWQSMIFTNSEGTGNSFTPYFEYKDEYVGEIEIHQFRQDDKTALKYKLYEAFPISYEPMALSSTSAEILKFSCSFGYTTFDTEYVEKPPLSALNKGRRMLDILLDGMKVASRFSGKAGKAMNKLQKLDTAVSRGAAIFGNRGG
;
A
#
# COMPACT_ATOMS: atom_id res chain seq x y z
N MET A 1 -46.20 62.25 -6.42
CA MET A 1 -47.48 61.52 -6.32
C MET A 1 -47.45 60.49 -7.41
N GLU A 2 -47.47 59.22 -7.00
CA GLU A 2 -48.04 58.07 -7.73
C GLU A 2 -47.31 57.67 -9.04
N ASP A 3 -47.10 56.40 -9.40
CA ASP A 3 -47.30 55.10 -8.77
C ASP A 3 -46.54 54.05 -9.60
N GLU A 4 -46.29 52.88 -9.00
CA GLU A 4 -45.65 51.70 -9.58
C GLU A 4 -46.38 51.07 -10.78
N VAL A 5 -45.65 50.42 -11.71
CA VAL A 5 -45.90 49.06 -12.28
C VAL A 5 -44.55 48.62 -12.91
N GLY A 6 -43.87 47.50 -12.64
CA GLY A 6 -44.32 46.13 -12.37
C GLY A 6 -43.92 45.23 -13.56
N GLY A 7 -42.64 44.79 -13.64
CA GLY A 7 -42.13 43.95 -14.73
C GLY A 7 -41.29 42.77 -14.21
N LYS A 8 -41.88 41.58 -14.19
CA LYS A 8 -41.34 40.31 -13.67
C LYS A 8 -39.96 39.94 -14.24
N GLY A 9 -38.97 39.81 -13.35
CA GLY A 9 -37.69 39.17 -13.63
C GLY A 9 -37.84 37.66 -13.80
N THR A 10 -37.68 37.18 -15.03
CA THR A 10 -37.53 35.77 -15.36
C THR A 10 -36.25 35.26 -14.69
N LYS A 11 -36.37 34.39 -13.68
CA LYS A 11 -35.21 33.68 -13.10
C LYS A 11 -34.64 32.75 -14.18
N GLY A 12 -33.59 33.20 -14.85
CA GLY A 12 -32.73 32.36 -15.67
C GLY A 12 -32.19 31.23 -14.80
N GLY A 13 -32.55 30.00 -15.15
CA GLY A 13 -31.96 28.79 -14.60
C GLY A 13 -30.48 28.76 -14.94
N GLY A 14 -29.67 29.31 -14.03
CA GLY A 14 -28.23 29.14 -14.05
C GLY A 14 -27.91 27.70 -13.70
N THR A 15 -27.83 26.83 -14.70
CA THR A 15 -27.15 25.54 -14.61
C THR A 15 -25.70 25.84 -14.28
N LYS A 16 -25.39 26.00 -12.98
CA LYS A 16 -24.01 26.12 -12.50
C LYS A 16 -23.31 24.85 -12.94
N PHE A 17 -22.40 25.00 -13.91
CA PHE A 17 -21.36 24.01 -14.19
C PHE A 17 -20.64 23.73 -12.86
N SER A 18 -21.06 22.69 -12.14
CA SER A 18 -20.35 22.15 -10.97
C SER A 18 -18.99 21.69 -11.50
N SER A 19 -18.00 22.56 -11.29
CA SER A 19 -16.73 22.53 -11.97
C SER A 19 -15.96 21.29 -11.53
N LYS A 20 -15.12 20.77 -12.42
CA LYS A 20 -14.31 19.55 -12.24
C LYS A 20 -13.53 19.50 -10.91
N ILE A 21 -13.28 20.66 -10.29
CA ILE A 21 -12.68 20.85 -8.98
C ILE A 21 -13.53 20.26 -7.85
N ASP A 22 -14.86 20.39 -7.90
CA ASP A 22 -15.75 19.79 -6.90
C ASP A 22 -15.78 18.26 -7.02
N LYS A 23 -15.61 17.72 -8.23
CA LYS A 23 -15.50 16.27 -8.44
C LYS A 23 -14.20 15.70 -7.85
N LEU A 24 -13.09 16.44 -7.93
CA LEU A 24 -11.83 16.05 -7.29
C LEU A 24 -11.97 16.10 -5.76
N LYS A 25 -12.46 17.22 -5.21
CA LYS A 25 -12.70 17.38 -3.77
C LYS A 25 -13.73 16.39 -3.21
N TYR A 26 -14.66 15.93 -4.04
CA TYR A 26 -15.63 14.89 -3.67
C TYR A 26 -15.02 13.49 -3.66
N ASN A 27 -14.06 13.21 -4.56
CA ASN A 27 -13.35 11.94 -4.65
C ASN A 27 -12.15 11.85 -3.70
N PHE A 28 -11.67 12.97 -3.20
CA PHE A 28 -10.51 13.08 -2.32
C PHE A 28 -10.97 13.24 -0.87
N ASP A 29 -10.37 12.45 0.01
CA ASP A 29 -10.56 12.56 1.46
C ASP A 29 -9.51 13.52 2.05
N THR A 30 -8.91 13.21 3.20
CA THR A 30 -7.79 13.98 3.77
C THR A 30 -6.42 13.58 3.19
N GLY A 31 -6.38 12.54 2.35
CA GLY A 31 -5.16 12.00 1.75
C GLY A 31 -4.35 11.13 2.72
N ALA A 32 -3.52 10.22 2.18
CA ALA A 32 -2.54 9.48 2.96
C ALA A 32 -1.34 10.38 3.29
N ARG A 33 -0.73 10.20 4.47
CA ARG A 33 0.46 10.96 4.90
C ARG A 33 1.68 10.05 4.92
N SER A 34 2.75 10.49 4.25
CA SER A 34 4.00 9.72 4.14
C SER A 34 4.61 9.34 5.49
N ASN A 35 4.47 10.18 6.52
CA ASN A 35 5.08 9.94 7.83
C ASN A 35 4.34 8.92 8.72
N ARG A 36 3.23 8.36 8.25
CA ARG A 36 2.38 7.46 9.04
C ARG A 36 2.58 6.01 8.60
N PHE A 37 3.75 5.48 8.87
CA PHE A 37 4.06 4.09 8.57
C PHE A 37 4.84 3.42 9.69
N HIS A 38 4.82 2.10 9.71
CA HIS A 38 5.75 1.30 10.48
C HIS A 38 6.35 0.21 9.60
N VAL A 39 7.54 -0.25 9.99
CA VAL A 39 8.21 -1.37 9.36
C VAL A 39 8.48 -2.43 10.43
N ASN A 40 8.12 -3.66 10.13
CA ASN A 40 8.43 -4.83 10.95
C ASN A 40 9.34 -5.77 10.18
N LEU A 41 10.31 -6.36 10.87
CA LEU A 41 11.22 -7.37 10.34
C LEU A 41 10.99 -8.67 11.08
N HIS A 42 10.72 -9.75 10.35
CA HIS A 42 10.54 -11.07 10.93
C HIS A 42 11.48 -12.04 10.23
N CYS A 43 12.26 -12.82 10.98
CA CYS A 43 12.93 -14.00 10.46
C CYS A 43 12.66 -15.16 11.42
N PRO A 44 11.68 -16.03 11.11
CA PRO A 44 11.29 -17.14 11.99
C PRO A 44 12.43 -18.09 12.32
N LYS A 45 13.32 -18.34 11.35
CA LYS A 45 14.47 -19.25 11.50
C LYS A 45 15.49 -18.76 12.51
N LEU A 46 15.67 -17.44 12.56
CA LEU A 46 16.57 -16.77 13.49
C LEU A 46 15.87 -16.39 14.80
N ASN A 47 14.62 -16.83 14.99
CA ASN A 47 13.73 -16.40 16.08
C ASN A 47 13.69 -14.88 16.25
N LEU A 48 13.76 -14.17 15.12
CA LEU A 48 13.83 -12.73 15.05
C LEU A 48 12.43 -12.18 14.75
N SER A 49 11.91 -11.33 15.63
CA SER A 49 10.65 -10.61 15.40
C SER A 49 10.79 -9.21 15.95
N LEU A 50 10.99 -8.25 15.06
CA LEU A 50 11.17 -6.84 15.35
C LEU A 50 9.95 -6.08 14.87
N ASP A 51 9.13 -5.65 15.82
CA ASP A 51 7.95 -4.85 15.57
C ASP A 51 8.21 -3.39 15.91
N GLY A 52 7.72 -2.48 15.06
CA GLY A 52 7.76 -1.05 15.32
C GLY A 52 9.19 -0.49 15.34
N LEU A 53 10.04 -0.99 14.44
CA LEU A 53 11.38 -0.43 14.26
C LEU A 53 11.31 1.07 13.95
N ARG A 54 12.30 1.81 14.45
CA ARG A 54 12.44 3.26 14.25
C ARG A 54 12.91 3.59 12.82
N CYS A 55 12.19 3.09 11.83
CA CYS A 55 12.43 3.37 10.42
C CYS A 55 11.99 4.80 10.11
N GLU A 56 12.93 5.63 9.66
CA GLU A 56 12.68 7.02 9.26
C GLU A 56 12.18 7.11 7.82
N SER A 57 12.74 6.30 6.92
CA SER A 57 12.36 6.27 5.52
C SER A 57 12.40 4.86 4.96
N ALA A 58 11.34 4.54 4.22
CA ALA A 58 11.20 3.33 3.44
C ALA A 58 10.61 3.70 2.07
N THR A 59 11.02 2.98 1.03
CA THR A 59 10.43 3.10 -0.30
C THR A 59 9.49 1.92 -0.54
N LEU A 60 8.28 2.19 -1.04
CA LEU A 60 7.37 1.11 -1.41
C LEU A 60 7.86 0.47 -2.73
N PRO A 61 7.95 -0.86 -2.81
CA PRO A 61 8.45 -1.54 -3.99
C PRO A 61 7.48 -1.39 -5.16
N GLY A 62 8.05 -1.23 -6.36
CA GLY A 62 7.32 -1.25 -7.62
C GLY A 62 7.32 -2.64 -8.24
N ARG A 63 6.45 -2.86 -9.23
CA ARG A 63 6.47 -4.05 -10.08
C ARG A 63 6.42 -3.60 -11.53
N SER A 64 7.29 -4.18 -12.36
CA SER A 64 7.30 -3.96 -13.81
C SER A 64 7.14 -5.28 -14.55
N LEU A 65 6.65 -5.20 -15.79
CA LEU A 65 6.46 -6.37 -16.66
C LEU A 65 7.45 -6.24 -17.82
N GLY A 66 8.13 -7.35 -18.13
CA GLY A 66 8.90 -7.44 -19.37
C GLY A 66 7.97 -7.39 -20.57
N THR A 67 8.37 -6.65 -21.60
CA THR A 67 7.61 -6.52 -22.85
C THR A 67 8.49 -6.84 -24.04
N THR A 68 7.95 -7.61 -24.97
CA THR A 68 8.52 -7.85 -26.30
C THR A 68 7.69 -7.12 -27.35
N GLU A 69 8.36 -6.53 -28.33
CA GLU A 69 7.70 -5.78 -29.39
C GLU A 69 7.56 -6.67 -30.63
N PHE A 70 6.37 -6.64 -31.25
CA PHE A 70 6.10 -7.38 -32.48
C PHE A 70 5.27 -6.53 -33.44
N SER A 71 5.64 -6.57 -34.73
CA SER A 71 4.85 -6.00 -35.83
C SER A 71 4.91 -6.93 -37.04
N ALA A 72 3.75 -7.25 -37.60
CA ALA A 72 3.68 -7.94 -38.89
C ALA A 72 3.71 -6.96 -40.08
N TYR A 73 3.19 -5.74 -39.90
CA TYR A 73 3.28 -4.60 -40.80
C TYR A 73 2.74 -3.36 -40.07
N GLY A 74 3.44 -2.22 -40.11
CA GLY A 74 3.00 -1.00 -39.41
C GLY A 74 3.64 -0.82 -38.03
N ALA A 75 2.98 -0.05 -37.14
CA ALA A 75 3.52 0.29 -35.82
C ALA A 75 3.70 -0.94 -34.92
N GLU A 76 4.78 -0.94 -34.15
CA GLU A 76 5.10 -2.02 -33.22
C GLU A 76 4.14 -2.02 -32.02
N GLU A 77 3.59 -3.19 -31.72
CA GLU A 77 2.76 -3.43 -30.54
C GLU A 77 3.59 -4.15 -29.47
N SER A 78 3.49 -3.70 -28.22
CA SER A 78 4.19 -4.30 -27.09
C SER A 78 3.33 -5.38 -26.42
N PHE A 79 3.88 -6.58 -26.29
CA PHE A 79 3.26 -7.73 -25.62
C PHE A 79 4.05 -8.12 -24.37
N PRO A 80 3.38 -8.47 -23.24
CA PRO A 80 4.08 -9.01 -22.08
C PRO A 80 4.81 -10.32 -22.41
N ASP A 81 6.08 -10.42 -22.04
CA ASP A 81 6.94 -11.57 -22.37
C ASP A 81 6.93 -12.70 -21.32
N GLY A 82 6.18 -12.50 -20.22
CA GLY A 82 6.09 -13.43 -19.10
C GLY A 82 7.06 -13.15 -17.95
N THR A 83 7.93 -12.15 -18.09
CA THR A 83 8.86 -11.72 -17.04
C THR A 83 8.19 -10.73 -16.10
N ILE A 84 8.31 -10.99 -14.78
CA ILE A 84 7.82 -10.08 -13.73
C ILE A 84 9.03 -9.63 -12.94
N ASP A 85 9.31 -8.33 -12.97
CA ASP A 85 10.32 -7.71 -12.12
C ASP A 85 9.64 -7.07 -10.90
N ASN A 86 9.98 -7.58 -9.73
CA ASN A 86 9.45 -7.12 -8.45
C ASN A 86 10.33 -6.05 -7.80
N GLY A 87 11.34 -5.50 -8.48
CA GLY A 87 12.31 -4.55 -7.93
C GLY A 87 13.49 -5.23 -7.22
N GLY A 88 13.22 -6.31 -6.46
CA GLY A 88 14.24 -7.20 -5.90
C GLY A 88 15.05 -6.64 -4.72
N THR A 89 15.09 -5.32 -4.54
CA THR A 89 15.73 -4.65 -3.40
C THR A 89 14.87 -3.53 -2.83
N ILE A 90 15.07 -3.25 -1.53
CA ILE A 90 14.44 -2.15 -0.80
C ILE A 90 15.44 -1.55 0.18
N ASP A 91 15.48 -0.22 0.23
CA ASP A 91 16.35 0.51 1.13
C ASP A 91 15.54 1.06 2.31
N LEU A 92 16.00 0.74 3.52
CA LEU A 92 15.40 1.16 4.77
C LEU A 92 16.41 1.97 5.58
N THR A 93 16.02 3.16 6.03
CA THR A 93 16.83 3.98 6.93
C THR A 93 16.21 4.00 8.31
N PHE A 94 17.03 3.75 9.32
CA PHE A 94 16.62 3.65 10.72
C PHE A 94 17.36 4.66 11.58
N LEU A 95 16.69 5.13 12.63
CA LEU A 95 17.28 5.96 13.68
C LEU A 95 17.99 5.06 14.70
N CYS A 96 19.24 5.39 15.01
CA CYS A 96 20.00 4.69 16.04
C CYS A 96 19.57 5.15 17.43
N ASP A 97 19.34 4.18 18.31
CA ASP A 97 19.26 4.41 19.75
C ASP A 97 20.66 4.36 20.39
N SER A 98 20.77 4.90 21.60
CA SER A 98 21.92 4.80 22.50
C SER A 98 22.45 3.37 22.67
N GLY A 99 21.56 2.36 22.65
CA GLY A 99 21.92 0.95 22.74
C GLY A 99 22.24 0.28 21.40
N PHE A 100 22.05 0.95 20.27
CA PHE A 100 22.28 0.42 18.91
C PHE A 100 21.62 -0.94 18.61
N TYR A 101 20.55 -1.31 19.33
CA TYR A 101 19.89 -2.60 19.18
C TYR A 101 19.44 -2.87 17.73
N ASP A 102 18.84 -1.87 17.09
CA ASP A 102 18.33 -1.98 15.71
C ASP A 102 19.46 -2.38 14.73
N ARG A 103 20.64 -1.76 14.91
CA ARG A 103 21.84 -2.07 14.11
C ARG A 103 22.43 -3.43 14.45
N PHE A 104 22.61 -3.71 15.74
CA PHE A 104 23.17 -4.97 16.22
C PHE A 104 22.41 -6.17 15.67
N ILE A 105 21.08 -6.10 15.66
CA ILE A 105 20.24 -7.19 15.22
C ILE A 105 20.32 -7.41 13.70
N ILE A 106 20.35 -6.33 12.91
CA ILE A 106 20.52 -6.42 11.45
C ILE A 106 21.91 -6.92 11.08
N GLU A 107 22.97 -6.45 11.76
CA GLU A 107 24.33 -6.97 11.58
C GLU A 107 24.42 -8.45 11.96
N THR A 108 23.75 -8.86 13.04
CA THR A 108 23.69 -10.26 13.45
C THR A 108 22.94 -11.11 12.44
N TRP A 109 21.81 -10.62 11.91
CA TRP A 109 21.08 -11.28 10.83
C TRP A 109 21.97 -11.49 9.61
N GLN A 110 22.66 -10.43 9.15
CA GLN A 110 23.58 -10.55 8.01
C GLN A 110 24.75 -11.49 8.30
N SER A 111 25.29 -11.46 9.53
CA SER A 111 26.40 -12.33 9.92
C SER A 111 26.05 -13.82 9.85
N MET A 112 24.81 -14.18 10.18
CA MET A 112 24.33 -15.57 10.06
C MET A 112 24.18 -16.04 8.61
N ILE A 113 24.25 -15.15 7.61
CA ILE A 113 24.27 -15.55 6.20
C ILE A 113 25.62 -16.16 5.83
N PHE A 114 26.72 -15.67 6.40
CA PHE A 114 28.10 -16.11 6.09
C PHE A 114 28.79 -16.85 7.26
N THR A 115 28.06 -17.09 8.35
CA THR A 115 28.45 -17.95 9.47
C THR A 115 27.42 -19.05 9.57
N ASN A 116 27.83 -20.30 9.30
CA ASN A 116 26.94 -21.46 9.38
C ASN A 116 26.32 -21.61 10.77
N SER A 117 25.17 -22.28 10.86
CA SER A 117 24.57 -22.81 12.10
C SER A 117 25.55 -23.53 13.05
N GLU A 118 26.61 -24.16 12.52
CA GLU A 118 27.67 -24.81 13.32
C GLU A 118 28.72 -23.84 13.89
N GLY A 119 28.59 -22.54 13.63
CA GLY A 119 29.59 -21.52 13.96
C GLY A 119 30.84 -21.58 13.07
N THR A 120 30.80 -22.39 12.02
CA THR A 120 31.86 -22.52 11.03
C THR A 120 31.70 -21.41 9.99
N GLY A 121 32.59 -20.44 9.98
CA GLY A 121 32.59 -19.33 9.03
C GLY A 121 32.64 -17.95 9.70
N ASN A 122 33.38 -17.03 9.10
CA ASN A 122 33.50 -15.66 9.58
C ASN A 122 33.82 -14.72 8.40
N SER A 123 34.01 -13.43 8.67
CA SER A 123 34.35 -12.45 7.64
C SER A 123 35.65 -12.77 6.88
N PHE A 124 36.61 -13.47 7.49
CA PHE A 124 37.87 -13.87 6.84
C PHE A 124 37.72 -15.14 5.98
N THR A 125 36.83 -16.03 6.38
CA THR A 125 36.59 -17.35 5.78
C THR A 125 35.09 -17.59 5.78
N PRO A 126 34.34 -17.03 4.81
CA PRO A 126 32.89 -17.09 4.83
C PRO A 126 32.41 -18.49 4.49
N TYR A 127 31.39 -18.95 5.22
CA TYR A 127 30.64 -20.15 4.89
C TYR A 127 29.17 -19.76 4.76
N PHE A 128 28.65 -19.82 3.54
CA PHE A 128 27.28 -19.38 3.27
C PHE A 128 26.27 -20.44 3.61
N GLU A 129 25.24 -20.05 4.37
CA GLU A 129 24.12 -20.93 4.70
C GLU A 129 23.10 -21.02 3.55
N TYR A 130 22.25 -22.04 3.56
CA TYR A 130 21.17 -22.14 2.58
C TYR A 130 20.15 -21.01 2.77
N LYS A 131 19.59 -20.55 1.64
CA LYS A 131 18.62 -19.46 1.59
C LYS A 131 17.49 -19.61 2.62
N ASP A 132 16.93 -20.81 2.71
CA ASP A 132 15.80 -21.12 3.58
C ASP A 132 16.10 -20.96 5.09
N GLU A 133 17.37 -20.87 5.49
CA GLU A 133 17.77 -20.73 6.90
C GLU A 133 17.97 -19.28 7.35
N TYR A 134 18.14 -18.34 6.42
CA TYR A 134 18.35 -16.93 6.77
C TYR A 134 17.28 -15.98 6.23
N VAL A 135 16.40 -16.44 5.35
CA VAL A 135 15.35 -15.59 4.80
C VAL A 135 14.25 -15.28 5.81
N GLY A 136 13.75 -14.05 5.74
CA GLY A 136 12.66 -13.54 6.55
C GLY A 136 11.55 -12.89 5.73
N GLU A 137 10.76 -12.09 6.41
CA GLU A 137 9.66 -11.30 5.88
C GLU A 137 9.79 -9.87 6.39
N ILE A 138 9.55 -8.89 5.50
CA ILE A 138 9.48 -7.47 5.87
C ILE A 138 8.05 -7.00 5.66
N GLU A 139 7.44 -6.44 6.70
CA GLU A 139 6.10 -5.87 6.60
C GLU A 139 6.15 -4.35 6.71
N ILE A 140 5.57 -3.66 5.72
CA ILE A 140 5.44 -2.20 5.73
C ILE A 140 3.96 -1.87 5.84
N HIS A 141 3.58 -1.20 6.92
CA HIS A 141 2.20 -0.84 7.18
C HIS A 141 2.07 0.66 7.10
N GLN A 142 1.17 1.12 6.24
CA GLN A 142 0.81 2.53 6.13
C GLN A 142 -0.50 2.77 6.88
N PHE A 143 -0.47 3.71 7.80
CA PHE A 143 -1.60 4.09 8.62
C PHE A 143 -2.39 5.25 8.04
N ARG A 144 -3.65 5.27 8.43
CA ARG A 144 -4.60 6.35 8.16
C ARG A 144 -4.53 7.41 9.26
N GLN A 145 -5.34 8.45 9.11
CA GLN A 145 -5.48 9.46 10.15
C GLN A 145 -6.08 8.92 11.45
N ASP A 146 -6.88 7.86 11.35
CA ASP A 146 -7.54 7.18 12.47
C ASP A 146 -6.67 6.06 13.09
N ASP A 147 -5.36 6.06 12.80
CA ASP A 147 -4.36 5.09 13.25
C ASP A 147 -4.64 3.61 12.91
N LYS A 148 -5.61 3.37 12.03
CA LYS A 148 -5.88 2.06 11.44
C LYS A 148 -5.01 1.84 10.21
N THR A 149 -4.57 0.61 9.98
CA THR A 149 -3.83 0.22 8.77
C THR A 149 -4.70 0.47 7.54
N ALA A 150 -4.15 1.15 6.54
CA ALA A 150 -4.77 1.38 5.24
C ALA A 150 -4.26 0.40 4.19
N LEU A 151 -2.96 0.15 4.25
CA LEU A 151 -2.19 -0.52 3.23
C LEU A 151 -1.07 -1.27 3.91
N LYS A 152 -0.92 -2.54 3.57
CA LYS A 152 0.13 -3.41 4.08
C LYS A 152 0.88 -4.01 2.90
N TYR A 153 2.20 -3.86 2.90
CA TYR A 153 3.11 -4.59 2.03
C TYR A 153 3.74 -5.69 2.83
N LYS A 154 3.80 -6.89 2.24
CA LYS A 154 4.53 -8.03 2.79
C LYS A 154 5.55 -8.49 1.77
N LEU A 155 6.82 -8.33 2.10
CA LEU A 155 7.97 -8.75 1.30
C LEU A 155 8.40 -10.14 1.76
N TYR A 156 8.52 -11.07 0.82
CA TYR A 156 8.86 -12.45 1.10
C TYR A 156 10.32 -12.74 0.76
N GLU A 157 10.87 -13.68 1.53
CA GLU A 157 12.24 -14.16 1.41
C GLU A 157 13.27 -13.02 1.51
N ALA A 158 13.03 -12.11 2.44
CA ALA A 158 13.84 -10.93 2.61
C ALA A 158 15.12 -11.20 3.42
N PHE A 159 16.22 -10.53 3.10
CA PHE A 159 17.47 -10.62 3.85
C PHE A 159 18.33 -9.36 3.67
N PRO A 160 19.15 -8.97 4.66
CA PRO A 160 20.03 -7.81 4.55
C PRO A 160 21.18 -8.08 3.56
N ILE A 161 21.32 -7.25 2.53
CA ILE A 161 22.40 -7.30 1.53
C ILE A 161 23.59 -6.48 2.01
N SER A 162 23.34 -5.25 2.45
CA SER A 162 24.36 -4.31 2.91
C SER A 162 23.81 -3.39 3.98
N TYR A 163 24.68 -2.96 4.90
CA TYR A 163 24.44 -1.82 5.76
C TYR A 163 25.49 -0.74 5.43
N GLU A 164 25.04 0.50 5.26
CA GLU A 164 25.90 1.59 4.84
C GLU A 164 26.79 2.10 5.99
N PRO A 165 28.01 2.59 5.69
CA PRO A 165 28.87 3.22 6.69
C PRO A 165 28.18 4.41 7.36
N MET A 166 28.20 4.45 8.70
CA MET A 166 27.71 5.61 9.46
C MET A 166 28.82 6.64 9.62
N ALA A 167 28.56 7.88 9.22
CA ALA A 167 29.46 9.00 9.47
C ALA A 167 29.37 9.43 10.95
N LEU A 168 30.50 9.47 11.64
CA LEU A 168 30.63 9.99 13.00
C LEU A 168 31.38 11.32 12.95
N SER A 169 30.83 12.36 13.60
CA SER A 169 31.44 13.69 13.66
C SER A 169 31.29 14.26 15.07
N SER A 170 32.40 14.68 15.68
CA SER A 170 32.40 15.33 16.99
C SER A 170 31.75 16.72 16.99
N THR A 171 31.52 17.29 15.80
CA THR A 171 30.98 18.64 15.61
C THR A 171 29.46 18.62 15.37
N SER A 172 28.90 17.46 15.01
CA SER A 172 27.47 17.27 14.74
C SER A 172 26.75 16.80 16.01
N ALA A 173 25.56 17.35 16.27
CA ALA A 173 24.65 16.90 17.32
C ALA A 173 23.40 16.18 16.76
N GLU A 174 23.44 15.76 15.50
CA GLU A 174 22.32 15.05 14.85
C GLU A 174 22.19 13.62 15.37
N ILE A 175 20.96 13.10 15.38
CA ILE A 175 20.71 11.69 15.70
C ILE A 175 21.35 10.83 14.63
N LEU A 176 22.11 9.83 15.04
CA LEU A 176 22.74 8.88 14.13
C LEU A 176 21.68 8.06 13.39
N LYS A 177 21.95 7.85 12.10
CA LYS A 177 21.09 7.08 11.20
C LYS A 177 21.91 6.00 10.55
N PHE A 178 21.29 4.86 10.30
CA PHE A 178 21.89 3.81 9.48
C PHE A 178 20.92 3.40 8.39
N SER A 179 21.46 3.21 7.18
CA SER A 179 20.70 2.70 6.04
C SER A 179 21.10 1.25 5.78
N CYS A 180 20.13 0.40 5.49
CA CYS A 180 20.33 -0.99 5.15
C CYS A 180 19.50 -1.34 3.90
N SER A 181 20.15 -1.98 2.94
CA SER A 181 19.51 -2.51 1.74
C SER A 181 19.14 -3.97 1.97
N PHE A 182 17.89 -4.30 1.71
CA PHE A 182 17.35 -5.65 1.81
C PHE A 182 17.02 -6.20 0.42
N GLY A 183 17.40 -7.43 0.16
CA GLY A 183 16.93 -8.19 -0.98
C GLY A 183 15.64 -8.92 -0.64
N TYR A 184 14.75 -9.11 -1.61
CA TYR A 184 13.54 -9.93 -1.48
C TYR A 184 13.14 -10.53 -2.83
N THR A 185 12.37 -11.62 -2.82
CA THR A 185 11.96 -12.30 -4.07
C THR A 185 10.68 -11.71 -4.66
N THR A 186 9.66 -11.53 -3.82
CA THR A 186 8.35 -11.04 -4.25
C THR A 186 7.66 -10.32 -3.10
N PHE A 187 6.60 -9.58 -3.41
CA PHE A 187 5.78 -8.90 -2.44
C PHE A 187 4.29 -9.02 -2.74
N ASP A 188 3.50 -9.08 -1.67
CA ASP A 188 2.06 -8.96 -1.70
C ASP A 188 1.61 -7.61 -1.13
N THR A 189 0.46 -7.14 -1.60
CA THR A 189 -0.15 -5.89 -1.15
C THR A 189 -1.57 -6.16 -0.69
N GLU A 190 -1.86 -5.78 0.55
CA GLU A 190 -3.19 -5.84 1.15
C GLU A 190 -3.74 -4.42 1.33
N TYR A 191 -4.95 -4.19 0.79
CA TYR A 191 -5.68 -2.93 0.94
C TYR A 191 -6.79 -3.12 1.96
N VAL A 192 -6.73 -2.36 3.04
CA VAL A 192 -7.76 -2.40 4.08
C VAL A 192 -8.86 -1.41 3.73
N GLU A 193 -10.08 -1.91 3.61
CA GLU A 193 -11.23 -1.08 3.24
C GLU A 193 -11.45 0.06 4.23
N LYS A 194 -11.81 1.23 3.70
CA LYS A 194 -12.22 2.35 4.54
C LYS A 194 -13.55 2.02 5.21
N PRO A 195 -13.69 2.14 6.56
CA PRO A 195 -15.00 2.09 7.18
C PRO A 195 -15.88 3.15 6.50
N PRO A 196 -17.10 2.81 6.09
CA PRO A 196 -17.92 3.69 5.29
C PRO A 196 -18.05 5.03 6.00
N LEU A 197 -17.66 6.10 5.31
CA LEU A 197 -17.93 7.45 5.77
C LEU A 197 -19.42 7.52 6.14
N SER A 198 -19.73 7.92 7.38
CA SER A 198 -21.11 8.11 7.81
C SER A 198 -21.83 8.97 6.78
N ALA A 199 -22.76 8.34 6.06
CA ALA A 199 -23.29 8.84 4.80
C ALA A 199 -24.81 8.95 4.92
N LEU A 200 -25.31 10.18 5.05
CA LEU A 200 -26.65 10.46 4.58
C LEU A 200 -26.68 10.78 3.07
N ASN A 201 -25.54 10.96 2.40
CA ASN A 201 -25.52 11.28 0.95
C ASN A 201 -24.33 10.73 0.11
N LYS A 202 -23.54 9.75 0.60
CA LYS A 202 -22.42 9.12 -0.17
C LYS A 202 -22.69 7.68 -0.65
N GLY A 203 -23.89 7.14 -0.44
CA GLY A 203 -24.16 5.70 -0.51
C GLY A 203 -24.09 5.03 -1.90
N ARG A 204 -24.35 5.73 -3.01
CA ARG A 204 -24.45 5.08 -4.33
C ARG A 204 -23.10 4.84 -5.02
N ARG A 205 -22.25 5.87 -5.11
CA ARG A 205 -20.99 5.77 -5.86
C ARG A 205 -19.91 4.92 -5.17
N MET A 206 -19.87 4.93 -3.84
CA MET A 206 -18.95 4.05 -3.09
C MET A 206 -19.34 2.58 -3.29
N LEU A 207 -20.65 2.31 -3.32
CA LEU A 207 -21.17 0.97 -3.58
C LEU A 207 -20.81 0.53 -5.01
N ASP A 208 -20.91 1.42 -6.00
CA ASP A 208 -20.47 1.13 -7.37
C ASP A 208 -18.96 0.84 -7.48
N ILE A 209 -18.11 1.65 -6.86
CA ILE A 209 -16.64 1.47 -6.89
C ILE A 209 -16.23 0.19 -6.15
N LEU A 210 -16.82 -0.08 -4.98
CA LEU A 210 -16.58 -1.31 -4.23
C LEU A 210 -17.09 -2.53 -5.01
N LEU A 211 -18.26 -2.43 -5.65
CA LEU A 211 -18.76 -3.49 -6.51
C LEU A 211 -17.81 -3.74 -7.68
N ASP A 212 -17.33 -2.70 -8.36
CA ASP A 212 -16.43 -2.84 -9.52
C ASP A 212 -15.04 -3.36 -9.12
N GLY A 213 -14.48 -2.87 -8.01
CA GLY A 213 -13.26 -3.42 -7.42
C GLY A 213 -13.42 -4.89 -7.01
N MET A 214 -14.55 -5.25 -6.38
CA MET A 214 -14.88 -6.64 -6.08
C MET A 214 -15.13 -7.48 -7.33
N LYS A 215 -15.74 -6.95 -8.41
CA LYS A 215 -15.92 -7.68 -9.67
C LYS A 215 -14.56 -8.08 -10.24
N VAL A 216 -13.61 -7.15 -10.27
CA VAL A 216 -12.25 -7.40 -10.76
C VAL A 216 -11.53 -8.40 -9.85
N ALA A 217 -11.55 -8.20 -8.54
CA ALA A 217 -10.91 -9.12 -7.57
C ALA A 217 -11.53 -10.53 -7.57
N SER A 218 -12.84 -10.64 -7.82
CA SER A 218 -13.53 -11.93 -7.88
C SER A 218 -13.21 -12.78 -9.10
N ARG A 219 -12.71 -12.16 -10.17
CA ARG A 219 -12.19 -12.90 -11.35
C ARG A 219 -10.91 -13.67 -11.04
N PHE A 220 -10.21 -13.30 -9.97
CA PHE A 220 -8.97 -13.94 -9.52
C PHE A 220 -9.15 -14.81 -8.27
N SER A 221 -10.33 -14.85 -7.63
CA SER A 221 -10.57 -15.69 -6.44
C SER A 221 -11.95 -16.36 -6.42
N GLY A 222 -11.97 -17.69 -6.42
CA GLY A 222 -13.20 -18.50 -6.43
C GLY A 222 -14.09 -18.37 -5.18
N LYS A 223 -13.60 -17.78 -4.08
CA LYS A 223 -14.38 -17.53 -2.85
C LYS A 223 -15.16 -16.20 -2.88
N ALA A 224 -14.76 -15.23 -3.71
CA ALA A 224 -15.41 -13.92 -3.81
C ALA A 224 -16.76 -13.93 -4.53
N GLY A 225 -17.01 -14.91 -5.42
CA GLY A 225 -18.30 -15.05 -6.11
C GLY A 225 -19.51 -15.29 -5.18
N LYS A 226 -19.30 -15.93 -4.01
CA LYS A 226 -20.37 -16.16 -3.02
C LYS A 226 -20.75 -14.89 -2.26
N ALA A 227 -19.79 -14.00 -2.00
CA ALA A 227 -20.05 -12.70 -1.38
C ALA A 227 -20.78 -11.76 -2.36
N MET A 228 -20.38 -11.78 -3.64
CA MET A 228 -21.02 -11.03 -4.72
C MET A 228 -22.51 -11.39 -4.88
N ASN A 229 -22.83 -12.69 -4.89
CA ASN A 229 -24.22 -13.16 -5.00
C ASN A 229 -25.09 -12.76 -3.80
N LYS A 230 -24.51 -12.58 -2.61
CA LYS A 230 -25.25 -12.07 -1.44
C LYS A 230 -25.47 -10.56 -1.51
N LEU A 231 -24.47 -9.80 -1.98
CA LEU A 231 -24.57 -8.35 -2.14
C LEU A 231 -25.54 -7.94 -3.27
N GLN A 232 -25.56 -8.65 -4.40
CA GLN A 232 -26.53 -8.42 -5.47
C GLN A 232 -27.98 -8.68 -5.03
N LYS A 233 -28.20 -9.70 -4.18
CA LYS A 233 -29.53 -9.98 -3.60
C LYS A 233 -29.98 -8.89 -2.63
N LEU A 234 -29.05 -8.31 -1.87
CA LEU A 234 -29.33 -7.18 -0.98
C LEU A 234 -29.69 -5.91 -1.76
N ASP A 235 -28.96 -5.60 -2.84
CA ASP A 235 -29.26 -4.45 -3.70
C ASP A 235 -30.64 -4.59 -4.39
N THR A 236 -30.97 -5.80 -4.84
CA THR A 236 -32.29 -6.11 -5.44
C THR A 236 -33.44 -6.00 -4.41
N ALA A 237 -33.15 -6.23 -3.12
CA ALA A 237 -34.14 -6.09 -2.04
C ALA A 237 -34.33 -4.62 -1.64
N VAL A 238 -33.25 -3.85 -1.58
CA VAL A 238 -33.27 -2.41 -1.24
C VAL A 238 -33.93 -1.59 -2.36
N SER A 239 -33.64 -1.90 -3.62
CA SER A 239 -34.29 -1.27 -4.79
C SER A 239 -35.80 -1.55 -4.83
N ARG A 240 -36.23 -2.77 -4.48
CA ARG A 240 -37.65 -3.12 -4.33
C ARG A 240 -38.31 -2.40 -3.14
N GLY A 241 -37.61 -2.24 -2.02
CA GLY A 241 -38.08 -1.44 -0.89
C GLY A 241 -38.27 0.03 -1.28
N ALA A 242 -37.31 0.63 -1.98
CA ALA A 242 -37.38 2.01 -2.44
C ALA A 242 -38.52 2.26 -3.44
N ALA A 243 -38.86 1.30 -4.30
CA ALA A 243 -39.99 1.38 -5.23
C ALA A 243 -41.36 1.37 -4.53
N ILE A 244 -41.48 0.71 -3.37
CA ILE A 244 -42.73 0.63 -2.59
C ILE A 244 -42.97 1.92 -1.79
N PHE A 245 -41.91 2.58 -1.31
CA PHE A 245 -42.01 3.85 -0.60
C PHE A 245 -42.11 5.09 -1.52
N GLY A 246 -41.78 4.94 -2.81
CA GLY A 246 -41.88 6.02 -3.80
C GLY A 246 -43.26 6.22 -4.44
N ASN A 247 -44.24 5.34 -4.20
CA ASN A 247 -45.53 5.34 -4.92
C ASN A 247 -46.78 5.58 -4.04
N ARG A 248 -46.62 6.25 -2.88
CA ARG A 248 -47.76 6.73 -2.07
C ARG A 248 -47.75 8.25 -2.00
N GLY A 249 -48.19 8.86 -3.10
CA GLY A 249 -48.43 10.30 -3.23
C GLY A 249 -49.49 10.53 -4.30
N GLY A 250 -50.74 10.32 -3.93
CA GLY A 250 -51.97 10.61 -4.66
C GLY A 250 -53.08 10.86 -3.64
#